data_AF-J9FMX2-F1
#
_entry.id   AF-J9FMX2-F1
#
_cell.length_a   1.000
_cell.length_b   1.000
_cell.length_c   1.000
_cell.angle_alpha   90.00
_cell.angle_beta   90.00
_cell.angle_gamma   90.00
#
_symmetry.space_group_name_H-M   'P 1'
#
loop_
_entity.id
_entity.type
_entity.pdbx_description
1 polymer ?
#
loop_
_entity_poly.entity_id
_entity_poly.type
_entity_poly.pdbx_seq_one_letter_code
_entity_poly.pdbx_strand_id
1 'polypeptide(L)'
;MRQTLKKIKAKNMSPFGGILSRLTLVVLLFLSGSCQDEWERMDIPPLDIEEGIPGELTLPLCAALPEEHQVSTRSSKDPVFEQHIHSAYVFLIDQPEHAAPKDCRILSRKYFPDLFAQVKEISEQGHKLYAAELSMPAVSSQRAQIFAIANLGYSDLQGIDNDAEMLQRCDTLTNLQSLMDLYASLTIQQANTVNVERMQGHHLMSGFFCAAQKDNTLTPAPHTVSLKAETGGRISVYDPVTHAPYRPLGSTQQTGTPAAILMHRLDAKVTVRIEPSGALKETPGASFRLLSWQVLNTPVSESLYGTNLPTQTGKQTYLNSKLFTTGPHPRRRRQ
;
A
#
# COMPACT_ATOMS: atom_id res chain seq x y z
N MET A 1 48.99 -36.47 -69.58
CA MET A 1 50.35 -36.28 -69.03
C MET A 1 50.41 -37.02 -67.70
N ARG A 2 51.34 -37.96 -67.57
CA ARG A 2 51.57 -38.81 -66.39
C ARG A 2 52.30 -38.03 -65.29
N GLN A 3 52.37 -38.67 -64.11
CA GLN A 3 53.37 -38.54 -63.03
C GLN A 3 53.09 -37.44 -61.98
N THR A 4 53.20 -37.65 -60.66
CA THR A 4 53.46 -38.84 -59.83
C THR A 4 53.15 -38.54 -58.35
N LEU A 5 52.85 -39.61 -57.61
CA LEU A 5 52.76 -39.76 -56.16
C LEU A 5 53.82 -39.01 -55.32
N LYS A 6 53.41 -38.59 -54.12
CA LYS A 6 54.09 -39.02 -52.88
C LYS A 6 53.07 -39.37 -51.79
N LYS A 7 52.99 -40.67 -51.52
CA LYS A 7 52.45 -41.27 -50.29
C LYS A 7 53.44 -41.00 -49.15
N ILE A 8 52.94 -40.62 -47.98
CA ILE A 8 53.53 -41.03 -46.70
C ILE A 8 52.46 -41.84 -45.99
N LYS A 9 52.85 -43.03 -45.55
CA LYS A 9 51.99 -44.05 -44.97
C LYS A 9 52.19 -44.05 -43.45
N ALA A 10 51.06 -43.98 -42.74
CA ALA A 10 50.70 -44.58 -41.46
C ALA A 10 51.58 -44.38 -40.20
N LYS A 11 50.93 -43.89 -39.15
CA LYS A 11 50.94 -44.62 -37.87
C LYS A 11 49.56 -44.51 -37.19
N ASN A 12 48.92 -45.65 -37.02
CA ASN A 12 47.74 -45.82 -36.16
C ASN A 12 48.16 -45.74 -34.70
N MET A 13 47.43 -44.97 -33.89
CA MET A 13 47.17 -45.28 -32.48
C MET A 13 45.71 -44.94 -32.17
N SER A 14 45.12 -45.81 -31.36
CA SER A 14 43.71 -46.10 -31.11
C SER A 14 42.99 -45.04 -30.23
N PRO A 15 41.67 -45.19 -29.98
CA PRO A 15 40.75 -44.10 -29.66
C PRO A 15 40.56 -43.91 -28.14
N PHE A 16 40.89 -42.75 -27.61
CA PHE A 16 40.48 -42.33 -26.27
C PHE A 16 40.17 -40.82 -26.26
N GLY A 17 39.16 -40.42 -27.05
CA GLY A 17 38.77 -39.01 -27.18
C GLY A 17 37.32 -38.70 -26.80
N GLY A 18 36.52 -39.70 -26.42
CA GLY A 18 35.08 -39.52 -26.15
C GLY A 18 34.69 -39.38 -24.68
N ILE A 19 35.60 -39.67 -23.74
CA ILE A 19 35.29 -39.69 -22.30
C ILE A 19 35.68 -38.36 -21.64
N LEU A 20 36.76 -37.71 -22.09
CA LEU A 20 37.22 -36.45 -21.50
C LEU A 20 36.33 -35.25 -21.86
N SER A 21 35.72 -35.24 -23.06
CA SER A 21 34.77 -34.17 -23.45
C SER A 21 33.38 -34.35 -22.84
N ARG A 22 33.03 -35.57 -22.41
CA ARG A 22 31.76 -35.84 -21.71
C ARG A 22 31.86 -35.56 -20.22
N LEU A 23 33.04 -35.73 -19.60
CA LEU A 23 33.25 -35.33 -18.21
C LEU A 23 33.28 -33.80 -18.02
N THR A 24 33.79 -33.04 -18.98
CA THR A 24 33.80 -31.56 -18.89
C THR A 24 32.40 -30.96 -19.01
N LEU A 25 31.50 -31.58 -19.80
CA LEU A 25 30.11 -31.11 -19.93
C LEU A 25 29.29 -31.40 -18.65
N VAL A 26 29.55 -32.53 -17.98
CA VAL A 26 28.85 -32.89 -16.74
C VAL A 26 29.31 -31.99 -15.58
N VAL A 27 30.59 -31.65 -15.50
CA VAL A 27 31.10 -30.72 -14.47
C VAL A 27 30.62 -29.28 -14.70
N LEU A 28 30.43 -28.84 -15.95
CA LEU A 28 29.80 -27.54 -16.24
C LEU A 28 28.29 -27.50 -15.97
N LEU A 29 27.58 -28.63 -16.10
CA LEU A 29 26.16 -28.74 -15.74
C LEU A 29 25.93 -28.83 -14.22
N PHE A 30 26.93 -29.28 -13.45
CA PHE A 30 26.89 -29.23 -11.98
C PHE A 30 27.37 -27.88 -11.39
N LEU A 31 28.01 -27.02 -12.18
CA LEU A 31 28.48 -25.69 -11.75
C LEU A 31 27.57 -24.54 -12.19
N SER A 32 26.49 -24.82 -12.93
CA SER A 32 25.40 -23.88 -13.21
C SER A 32 24.28 -23.97 -12.16
N GLY A 33 24.64 -23.94 -10.87
CA GLY A 33 23.77 -23.36 -9.85
C GLY A 33 23.67 -21.85 -10.14
N SER A 34 22.50 -21.26 -10.18
CA SER A 34 21.66 -21.06 -9.01
C SER A 34 20.16 -21.15 -9.32
N CYS A 35 19.59 -22.35 -9.17
CA CYS A 35 18.28 -22.50 -8.53
C CYS A 35 18.57 -22.96 -7.10
N GLN A 36 18.86 -22.00 -6.21
CA GLN A 36 18.74 -22.23 -4.77
C GLN A 36 17.48 -21.48 -4.34
N ASP A 37 16.33 -22.08 -4.60
CA ASP A 37 15.12 -21.82 -3.86
C ASP A 37 14.76 -23.11 -3.11
N GLU A 38 14.23 -22.96 -1.89
CA GLU A 38 13.52 -23.99 -1.10
C GLU A 38 14.29 -24.93 -0.15
N TRP A 39 15.52 -24.66 0.28
CA TRP A 39 16.19 -25.52 1.29
C TRP A 39 16.57 -24.83 2.61
N GLU A 40 15.85 -23.79 3.00
CA GLU A 40 15.84 -23.27 4.38
C GLU A 40 14.40 -23.03 4.87
N ARG A 41 13.52 -24.03 4.77
CA ARG A 41 12.43 -24.11 5.77
C ARG A 41 13.11 -24.61 7.04
N MET A 42 13.52 -23.67 7.91
CA MET A 42 13.81 -23.99 9.31
C MET A 42 12.69 -24.91 9.83
N ASP A 43 13.04 -25.94 10.59
CA ASP A 43 12.13 -26.83 11.33
C ASP A 43 11.35 -26.05 12.42
N ILE A 44 10.65 -24.99 12.02
CA ILE A 44 9.72 -24.27 12.89
C ILE A 44 8.45 -25.11 12.90
N PRO A 45 8.05 -25.67 14.05
CA PRO A 45 6.81 -26.43 14.14
C PRO A 45 5.65 -25.53 13.73
N PRO A 46 4.68 -26.04 12.94
CA PRO A 46 3.56 -25.25 12.48
C PRO A 46 2.76 -24.74 13.68
N LEU A 47 2.33 -23.48 13.61
CA LEU A 47 1.39 -22.95 14.57
C LEU A 47 0.05 -23.67 14.43
N ASP A 48 -0.30 -24.45 15.45
CA ASP A 48 -1.58 -25.16 15.52
C ASP A 48 -2.72 -24.17 15.75
N ILE A 49 -3.57 -24.03 14.73
CA ILE A 49 -4.75 -23.17 14.71
C ILE A 49 -5.94 -24.02 14.29
N GLU A 50 -6.88 -24.18 15.21
CA GLU A 50 -8.23 -24.64 14.87
C GLU A 50 -8.98 -23.47 14.23
N GLU A 51 -9.39 -23.62 12.96
CA GLU A 51 -10.05 -22.55 12.19
C GLU A 51 -11.53 -22.36 12.58
N GLY A 52 -12.02 -21.13 12.47
CA GLY A 52 -13.44 -20.81 12.65
C GLY A 52 -13.88 -20.59 14.10
N ILE A 53 -12.96 -20.57 15.06
CA ILE A 53 -13.27 -20.23 16.46
C ILE A 53 -13.53 -18.72 16.55
N PRO A 54 -14.72 -18.29 17.02
CA PRO A 54 -15.04 -16.87 17.15
C PRO A 54 -14.31 -16.23 18.33
N GLY A 55 -13.96 -14.96 18.19
CA GLY A 55 -13.38 -14.15 19.24
C GLY A 55 -13.36 -12.66 18.92
N GLU A 56 -12.69 -11.89 19.75
CA GLU A 56 -12.51 -10.45 19.60
C GLU A 56 -11.07 -10.13 19.17
N LEU A 57 -10.94 -9.39 18.07
CA LEU A 57 -9.67 -8.93 17.51
C LEU A 57 -9.50 -7.44 17.80
N THR A 58 -8.41 -7.09 18.49
CA THR A 58 -8.06 -5.70 18.80
C THR A 58 -6.78 -5.30 18.06
N LEU A 59 -6.84 -4.21 17.30
CA LEU A 59 -5.74 -3.76 16.43
C LEU A 59 -5.58 -2.24 16.49
N PRO A 60 -4.34 -1.72 16.53
CA PRO A 60 -4.10 -0.32 16.28
C PRO A 60 -4.21 -0.01 14.78
N LEU A 61 -4.76 1.14 14.46
CA LEU A 61 -4.88 1.70 13.11
C LEU A 61 -4.30 3.11 13.10
N CYS A 62 -3.34 3.38 12.21
CA CYS A 62 -2.69 4.67 12.11
C CYS A 62 -2.34 5.02 10.67
N ALA A 63 -2.19 6.31 10.39
CA ALA A 63 -1.64 6.76 9.13
C ALA A 63 -0.19 6.27 9.00
N ALA A 64 0.16 5.70 7.86
CA ALA A 64 1.53 5.38 7.55
C ALA A 64 2.36 6.67 7.56
N LEU A 65 3.56 6.60 8.15
CA LEU A 65 4.50 7.70 8.05
C LEU A 65 4.83 7.90 6.58
N PRO A 66 4.64 9.11 6.02
CA PRO A 66 5.05 9.37 4.66
C PRO A 66 6.55 9.13 4.56
N GLU A 67 6.97 8.30 3.62
CA GLU A 67 8.32 8.41 3.08
C GLU A 67 8.45 9.85 2.57
N GLU A 68 9.37 10.64 3.13
CA GLU A 68 9.62 12.00 2.68
C GLU A 68 10.18 11.98 1.26
N HIS A 69 9.30 11.83 0.27
CA HIS A 69 9.60 12.18 -1.10
C HIS A 69 9.56 13.72 -1.16
N GLN A 70 10.71 14.34 -0.87
CA GLN A 70 10.87 15.78 -0.72
C GLN A 70 10.26 16.56 -1.90
N VAL A 71 9.30 17.46 -1.61
CA VAL A 71 9.40 18.91 -1.89
C VAL A 71 8.54 19.69 -0.87
N SER A 72 9.13 20.68 -0.18
CA SER A 72 8.47 21.54 0.81
C SER A 72 8.49 23.03 0.42
N THR A 73 7.47 23.81 0.81
CA THR A 73 7.50 25.30 0.91
C THR A 73 6.57 25.92 1.98
N ARG A 74 6.17 25.14 2.99
CA ARG A 74 5.29 25.46 4.14
C ARG A 74 3.90 26.06 3.85
N SER A 75 2.91 25.34 4.37
CA SER A 75 1.81 25.91 5.15
C SER A 75 1.62 25.00 6.38
N SER A 76 1.95 25.51 7.57
CA SER A 76 2.10 24.79 8.86
C SER A 76 3.20 23.69 8.89
N LYS A 77 3.79 23.48 10.07
CA LYS A 77 4.88 22.52 10.32
C LYS A 77 4.33 21.16 10.77
N ASP A 78 3.02 21.04 10.92
CA ASP A 78 2.36 19.87 11.49
C ASP A 78 1.77 19.02 10.36
N PRO A 79 2.47 17.94 9.93
CA PRO A 79 1.87 16.92 9.07
C PRO A 79 0.64 16.24 9.71
N VAL A 80 0.44 16.44 11.02
CA VAL A 80 -0.65 15.89 11.83
C VAL A 80 -2.02 16.16 11.21
N PHE A 81 -2.25 17.34 10.62
CA PHE A 81 -3.56 17.69 10.07
C PHE A 81 -4.02 16.83 8.90
N GLU A 82 -3.09 16.34 8.06
CA GLU A 82 -3.42 15.56 6.87
C GLU A 82 -3.45 14.04 7.11
N GLN A 83 -3.14 13.62 8.34
CA GLN A 83 -3.02 12.21 8.76
C GLN A 83 -4.18 11.76 9.65
N HIS A 84 -5.22 12.59 9.80
CA HIS A 84 -6.36 12.25 10.63
C HIS A 84 -7.19 11.12 10.03
N ILE A 85 -7.54 10.17 10.90
CA ILE A 85 -8.46 9.07 10.62
C ILE A 85 -9.68 9.29 11.50
N HIS A 86 -10.80 9.62 10.86
CA HIS A 86 -12.08 9.95 11.49
C HIS A 86 -13.01 8.75 11.52
N SER A 87 -13.01 7.96 10.46
CA SER A 87 -13.79 6.73 10.34
C SER A 87 -12.93 5.63 9.73
N ALA A 88 -13.28 4.37 9.97
CA ALA A 88 -12.64 3.23 9.31
C ALA A 88 -13.62 2.10 9.05
N TYR A 89 -13.46 1.42 7.92
CA TYR A 89 -14.12 0.18 7.59
C TYR A 89 -13.05 -0.91 7.49
N VAL A 90 -13.10 -1.90 8.39
CA VAL A 90 -12.09 -2.96 8.49
C VAL A 90 -12.67 -4.27 7.98
N PHE A 91 -11.88 -4.99 7.19
CA PHE A 91 -12.18 -6.29 6.61
C PHE A 91 -11.18 -7.33 7.09
N LEU A 92 -11.71 -8.49 7.48
CA LEU A 92 -10.97 -9.71 7.71
C LEU A 92 -11.26 -10.65 6.54
N ILE A 93 -10.23 -11.03 5.80
CA ILE A 93 -10.35 -11.74 4.53
C ILE A 93 -9.60 -13.06 4.66
N ASP A 94 -10.26 -14.16 4.31
CA ASP A 94 -9.65 -15.48 4.22
C ASP A 94 -8.67 -15.51 3.05
N GLN A 95 -7.47 -16.07 3.24
CA GLN A 95 -6.42 -16.13 2.23
C GLN A 95 -5.80 -17.53 2.15
N PRO A 96 -6.58 -18.55 1.73
CA PRO A 96 -6.05 -19.88 1.55
C PRO A 96 -4.90 -19.88 0.54
N GLU A 97 -3.95 -20.79 0.72
CA GLU A 97 -2.77 -20.87 -0.14
C GLU A 97 -3.18 -21.14 -1.59
N HIS A 98 -2.64 -20.35 -2.53
CA HIS A 98 -2.94 -20.40 -3.96
C HIS A 98 -4.42 -20.16 -4.36
N ALA A 99 -5.26 -19.63 -3.47
CA ALA A 99 -6.65 -19.28 -3.82
C ALA A 99 -6.71 -18.07 -4.75
N ALA A 100 -7.67 -18.08 -5.68
CA ALA A 100 -7.97 -16.90 -6.49
C ALA A 100 -8.78 -15.88 -5.67
N PRO A 101 -8.67 -14.56 -5.94
CA PRO A 101 -9.36 -13.52 -5.17
C PRO A 101 -10.89 -13.68 -5.05
N LYS A 102 -11.54 -14.27 -6.05
CA LYS A 102 -12.98 -14.54 -6.01
C LYS A 102 -13.37 -15.62 -4.98
N ASP A 103 -12.43 -16.50 -4.62
CA ASP A 103 -12.63 -17.63 -3.72
C ASP A 103 -12.19 -17.28 -2.28
N CYS A 104 -11.47 -16.16 -2.10
CA CYS A 104 -11.12 -15.59 -0.81
C CYS A 104 -12.33 -14.86 -0.19
N ARG A 105 -12.98 -15.48 0.79
CA ARG A 105 -14.18 -14.93 1.46
C ARG A 105 -13.85 -13.83 2.47
N ILE A 106 -14.78 -12.90 2.67
CA ILE A 106 -14.73 -11.98 3.81
C ILE A 106 -15.24 -12.72 5.06
N LEU A 107 -14.36 -12.94 6.02
CA LEU A 107 -14.64 -13.64 7.28
C LEU A 107 -15.39 -12.76 8.27
N SER A 108 -15.00 -11.49 8.34
CA SER A 108 -15.61 -10.50 9.23
C SER A 108 -15.40 -9.11 8.66
N ARG A 109 -16.26 -8.17 9.05
CA ARG A 109 -16.12 -6.76 8.72
C ARG A 109 -16.81 -5.88 9.74
N LYS A 110 -16.32 -4.65 9.92
CA LYS A 110 -16.92 -3.68 10.84
C LYS A 110 -16.63 -2.24 10.38
N TYR A 111 -17.66 -1.41 10.44
CA TYR A 111 -17.54 0.03 10.28
C TYR A 111 -17.42 0.73 11.64
N PHE A 112 -16.52 1.69 11.71
CA PHE A 112 -16.26 2.56 12.84
C PHE A 112 -16.49 4.01 12.40
N PRO A 113 -17.65 4.61 12.71
CA PRO A 113 -18.04 5.92 12.18
C PRO A 113 -17.30 7.10 12.83
N ASP A 114 -16.91 6.97 14.11
CA ASP A 114 -16.19 8.00 14.85
C ASP A 114 -15.04 7.38 15.66
N LEU A 115 -13.83 7.68 15.24
CA LEU A 115 -12.59 7.24 15.87
C LEU A 115 -11.92 8.32 16.71
N PHE A 116 -12.43 9.55 16.74
CA PHE A 116 -11.73 10.68 17.37
C PHE A 116 -11.41 10.42 18.85
N ALA A 117 -12.36 9.87 19.60
CA ALA A 117 -12.16 9.52 21.01
C ALA A 117 -11.22 8.33 21.25
N GLN A 118 -10.95 7.52 20.21
CA GLN A 118 -10.13 6.32 20.28
C GLN A 118 -8.67 6.59 19.87
N VAL A 119 -8.40 7.73 19.24
CA VAL A 119 -7.06 8.13 18.83
C VAL A 119 -6.22 8.53 20.04
N LYS A 120 -5.04 7.92 20.16
CA LYS A 120 -4.04 8.23 21.19
C LYS A 120 -2.68 8.45 20.54
N GLU A 121 -1.89 9.35 21.12
CA GLU A 121 -0.47 9.45 20.79
C GLU A 121 0.26 8.23 21.35
N ILE A 122 0.96 7.51 20.49
CA ILE A 122 1.81 6.37 20.83
C ILE A 122 3.25 6.65 20.38
N SER A 123 4.21 6.00 21.02
CA SER A 123 5.63 6.08 20.68
C SER A 123 6.17 4.70 20.38
N GLU A 124 6.77 4.54 19.21
CA GLU A 124 7.45 3.30 18.81
C GLU A 124 8.82 3.69 18.23
N GLN A 125 9.89 3.11 18.78
CA GLN A 125 11.27 3.34 18.30
C GLN A 125 11.69 4.83 18.20
N GLY A 126 11.13 5.69 19.06
CA GLY A 126 11.41 7.13 19.09
C GLY A 126 10.56 7.98 18.13
N HIS A 127 9.68 7.34 17.36
CA HIS A 127 8.72 8.02 16.49
C HIS A 127 7.35 8.14 17.18
N LYS A 128 6.79 9.35 17.16
CA LYS A 128 5.43 9.63 17.64
C LYS A 128 4.43 9.38 16.52
N LEU A 129 3.38 8.65 16.83
CA LEU A 129 2.28 8.32 15.93
C LEU A 129 0.95 8.54 16.63
N TYR A 130 -0.10 8.80 15.87
CA TYR A 130 -1.47 8.81 16.35
C TYR A 130 -2.16 7.55 15.87
N ALA A 131 -2.62 6.71 16.80
CA ALA A 131 -3.27 5.45 16.49
C ALA A 131 -4.62 5.35 17.19
N ALA A 132 -5.63 4.88 16.45
CA ALA A 132 -6.91 4.46 16.99
C ALA A 132 -6.86 2.97 17.32
N GLU A 133 -7.27 2.58 18.52
CA GLU A 133 -7.44 1.17 18.87
C GLU A 133 -8.83 0.70 18.44
N LEU A 134 -8.87 -0.31 17.58
CA LEU A 134 -10.10 -0.85 17.02
C LEU A 134 -10.36 -2.24 17.60
N SER A 135 -11.60 -2.50 18.00
CA SER A 135 -12.02 -3.85 18.42
C SER A 135 -13.20 -4.35 17.59
N MET A 136 -13.08 -5.57 17.05
CA MET A 136 -14.11 -6.19 16.20
C MET A 136 -14.23 -7.71 16.42
N PRO A 137 -15.42 -8.29 16.18
CA PRO A 137 -15.55 -9.74 16.07
C PRO A 137 -14.68 -10.29 14.95
N ALA A 138 -14.04 -11.43 15.20
CA ALA A 138 -13.19 -12.13 14.25
C ALA A 138 -13.30 -13.64 14.46
N VAL A 139 -12.68 -14.40 13.57
CA VAL A 139 -12.56 -15.85 13.66
C VAL A 139 -11.11 -16.26 13.48
N SER A 140 -10.69 -17.35 14.13
CA SER A 140 -9.39 -17.95 13.88
C SER A 140 -9.28 -18.45 12.44
N SER A 141 -8.09 -18.35 11.87
CA SER A 141 -7.79 -18.72 10.48
C SER A 141 -6.29 -18.93 10.33
N GLN A 142 -5.87 -19.97 9.61
CA GLN A 142 -4.46 -20.24 9.37
C GLN A 142 -3.82 -19.12 8.54
N ARG A 143 -4.57 -18.56 7.59
CA ARG A 143 -4.10 -17.54 6.67
C ARG A 143 -5.23 -16.55 6.37
N ALA A 144 -5.07 -15.34 6.84
CA ALA A 144 -5.98 -14.25 6.59
C ALA A 144 -5.22 -13.00 6.16
N GLN A 145 -5.96 -11.99 5.73
CA GLN A 145 -5.49 -10.64 5.52
C GLN A 145 -6.44 -9.67 6.21
N ILE A 146 -5.88 -8.63 6.81
CA ILE A 146 -6.63 -7.53 7.40
C ILE A 146 -6.41 -6.30 6.53
N PHE A 147 -7.48 -5.73 6.03
CA PHE A 147 -7.49 -4.54 5.17
C PHE A 147 -8.46 -3.51 5.72
N ALA A 148 -8.15 -2.23 5.57
CA ALA A 148 -9.04 -1.16 5.97
C ALA A 148 -9.14 -0.05 4.92
N ILE A 149 -10.28 0.64 4.94
CA ILE A 149 -10.53 1.89 4.24
C ILE A 149 -10.90 2.93 5.29
N ALA A 150 -10.24 4.08 5.30
CA ALA A 150 -10.50 5.14 6.27
C ALA A 150 -11.09 6.38 5.62
N ASN A 151 -11.83 7.15 6.44
CA ASN A 151 -12.49 8.39 6.07
C ASN A 151 -13.59 8.23 5.00
N LEU A 152 -14.31 7.09 5.02
CA LEU A 152 -15.54 6.89 4.26
C LEU A 152 -16.76 7.47 4.99
N GLY A 153 -17.73 7.97 4.21
CA GLY A 153 -19.03 8.44 4.67
C GLY A 153 -19.04 9.91 5.13
N TYR A 154 -20.09 10.28 5.85
CA TYR A 154 -20.32 11.63 6.35
C TYR A 154 -19.35 11.99 7.48
N SER A 155 -18.78 13.19 7.43
CA SER A 155 -18.07 13.78 8.56
C SER A 155 -18.96 14.80 9.28
N ASP A 156 -19.36 14.50 10.52
CA ASP A 156 -20.10 15.45 11.37
C ASP A 156 -19.30 16.74 11.66
N LEU A 157 -17.97 16.62 11.77
CA LEU A 157 -17.07 17.74 12.01
C LEU A 157 -17.06 18.75 10.86
N GLN A 158 -17.33 18.31 9.63
CA GLN A 158 -17.20 19.15 8.42
C GLN A 158 -18.46 19.23 7.57
N GLY A 159 -19.51 18.48 7.92
CA GLY A 159 -20.82 18.53 7.30
C GLY A 159 -20.91 17.98 5.87
N ILE A 160 -20.00 17.07 5.48
CA ILE A 160 -19.84 16.60 4.09
C ILE A 160 -19.70 15.07 4.00
N ASP A 161 -20.32 14.48 2.97
CA ASP A 161 -20.19 13.06 2.59
C ASP A 161 -18.93 12.78 1.76
N ASN A 162 -18.09 11.86 2.24
CA ASN A 162 -16.99 11.28 1.47
C ASN A 162 -17.41 9.87 0.97
N ASP A 163 -18.15 9.86 -0.14
CA ASP A 163 -18.57 8.65 -0.87
C ASP A 163 -19.48 7.69 -0.06
N ALA A 164 -20.69 8.16 0.28
CA ALA A 164 -21.69 7.37 1.02
C ALA A 164 -22.17 6.11 0.28
N GLU A 165 -22.16 6.12 -1.06
CA GLU A 165 -22.48 4.93 -1.87
C GLU A 165 -21.42 3.84 -1.69
N MET A 166 -20.14 4.21 -1.63
CA MET A 166 -19.06 3.27 -1.35
C MET A 166 -19.21 2.62 0.02
N LEU A 167 -19.60 3.38 1.05
CA LEU A 167 -19.87 2.82 2.38
C LEU A 167 -20.95 1.72 2.33
N GLN A 168 -22.05 1.96 1.61
CA GLN A 168 -23.09 0.94 1.41
C GLN A 168 -22.59 -0.28 0.64
N ARG A 169 -21.74 -0.07 -0.38
CA ARG A 169 -21.13 -1.18 -1.12
C ARG A 169 -20.27 -2.06 -0.22
N CYS A 170 -19.52 -1.50 0.72
CA CYS A 170 -18.72 -2.25 1.68
C CYS A 170 -19.54 -3.28 2.49
N ASP A 171 -20.80 -2.96 2.82
CA ASP A 171 -21.73 -3.86 3.55
C ASP A 171 -22.22 -5.05 2.70
N THR A 172 -22.05 -4.98 1.38
CA THR A 172 -22.54 -6.00 0.43
C THR A 172 -21.45 -6.94 -0.07
N LEU A 173 -20.18 -6.61 0.14
CA LEU A 173 -19.05 -7.42 -0.33
C LEU A 173 -19.05 -8.81 0.29
N THR A 174 -18.66 -9.83 -0.46
CA THR A 174 -18.60 -11.21 0.02
C THR A 174 -17.23 -11.86 -0.14
N ASN A 175 -16.42 -11.34 -1.06
CA ASN A 175 -15.11 -11.89 -1.41
C ASN A 175 -14.11 -10.79 -1.74
N LEU A 176 -12.84 -11.18 -1.80
CA LEU A 176 -11.73 -10.29 -2.07
C LEU A 176 -11.80 -9.67 -3.47
N GLN A 177 -12.22 -10.40 -4.50
CA GLN A 177 -12.36 -9.81 -5.84
C GLN A 177 -13.30 -8.59 -5.84
N SER A 178 -14.44 -8.70 -5.15
CA SER A 178 -15.41 -7.60 -5.07
C SER A 178 -14.87 -6.39 -4.32
N LEU A 179 -13.99 -6.62 -3.33
CA LEU A 179 -13.26 -5.56 -2.61
C LEU A 179 -12.20 -4.91 -3.52
N MET A 180 -11.48 -5.71 -4.31
CA MET A 180 -10.50 -5.23 -5.29
C MET A 180 -11.11 -4.40 -6.41
N ASP A 181 -12.40 -4.63 -6.71
CA ASP A 181 -13.15 -3.88 -7.71
C ASP A 181 -13.71 -2.54 -7.18
N LEU A 182 -13.39 -2.16 -5.94
CA LEU A 182 -13.73 -0.84 -5.40
C LEU A 182 -12.72 0.23 -5.84
N TYR A 183 -13.24 1.37 -6.29
CA TYR A 183 -12.44 2.51 -6.73
C TYR A 183 -12.96 3.80 -6.12
N ALA A 184 -12.04 4.63 -5.63
CA ALA A 184 -12.31 6.03 -5.31
C ALA A 184 -12.37 6.84 -6.59
N SER A 185 -13.36 7.72 -6.72
CA SER A 185 -13.45 8.63 -7.87
C SER A 185 -13.46 10.08 -7.43
N LEU A 186 -12.88 10.95 -8.26
CA LEU A 186 -12.97 12.39 -8.11
C LEU A 186 -14.23 12.90 -8.84
N THR A 187 -14.88 13.92 -8.28
CA THR A 187 -16.07 14.52 -8.88
C THR A 187 -15.71 15.22 -10.19
N ILE A 188 -16.37 14.87 -11.29
CA ILE A 188 -16.24 15.54 -12.58
C ILE A 188 -17.25 16.69 -12.65
N GLN A 189 -16.76 17.89 -12.95
CA GLN A 189 -17.58 19.10 -13.12
C GLN A 189 -18.00 19.29 -14.59
N GLN A 190 -18.90 20.25 -14.81
CA GLN A 190 -19.27 20.71 -16.15
C GLN A 190 -18.00 21.12 -16.92
N ALA A 191 -17.92 20.75 -18.20
CA ALA A 191 -16.74 20.90 -19.08
C ALA A 191 -15.56 19.93 -18.85
N ASN A 192 -15.80 18.72 -18.33
CA ASN A 192 -14.79 17.66 -18.19
C ASN A 192 -13.55 18.09 -17.37
N THR A 193 -13.79 18.90 -16.33
CA THR A 193 -12.75 19.26 -15.36
C THR A 193 -12.95 18.48 -14.07
N VAL A 194 -11.87 18.12 -13.41
CA VAL A 194 -11.91 17.37 -12.15
C VAL A 194 -11.91 18.35 -10.98
N ASN A 195 -12.85 18.14 -10.06
CA ASN A 195 -12.76 18.75 -8.75
C ASN A 195 -11.76 17.97 -7.89
N VAL A 196 -10.59 18.55 -7.70
CA VAL A 196 -9.51 17.98 -6.87
C VAL A 196 -9.48 18.58 -5.47
N GLU A 197 -10.43 19.45 -5.13
CA GLU A 197 -10.61 19.95 -3.76
C GLU A 197 -11.21 18.83 -2.91
N ARG A 198 -10.36 17.90 -2.47
CA ARG A 198 -10.64 17.08 -1.29
C ARG A 198 -10.26 17.88 -0.05
N MET A 199 -11.16 17.87 0.93
CA MET A 199 -11.01 18.73 2.10
C MET A 199 -9.79 18.37 2.92
N GLN A 200 -9.07 19.40 3.33
CA GLN A 200 -7.85 19.26 4.12
C GLN A 200 -8.15 18.50 5.42
N GLY A 201 -7.50 17.35 5.58
CA GLY A 201 -7.63 16.51 6.79
C GLY A 201 -8.73 15.45 6.77
N HIS A 202 -9.45 15.26 5.65
CA HIS A 202 -10.38 14.14 5.43
C HIS A 202 -10.03 13.38 4.14
N HIS A 203 -8.75 13.03 3.98
CA HIS A 203 -8.28 12.28 2.82
C HIS A 203 -8.74 10.83 2.91
N LEU A 204 -9.22 10.29 1.79
CA LEU A 204 -9.52 8.86 1.70
C LEU A 204 -8.21 8.08 1.80
N MET A 205 -8.20 7.06 2.65
CA MET A 205 -7.01 6.22 2.85
C MET A 205 -7.38 4.75 2.75
N SER A 206 -6.43 3.92 2.34
CA SER A 206 -6.54 2.48 2.40
C SER A 206 -5.25 1.86 2.92
N GLY A 207 -5.32 0.65 3.47
CA GLY A 207 -4.20 0.11 4.21
C GLY A 207 -4.34 -1.34 4.59
N PHE A 208 -3.21 -1.99 4.83
CA PHE A 208 -3.14 -3.36 5.30
C PHE A 208 -2.58 -3.43 6.71
N PHE A 209 -2.88 -4.52 7.41
CA PHE A 209 -2.14 -4.87 8.60
C PHE A 209 -0.73 -5.34 8.23
N CYS A 210 0.28 -4.72 8.83
CA CYS A 210 1.67 -5.08 8.61
C CYS A 210 2.55 -4.76 9.81
N ALA A 211 3.73 -5.37 9.82
CA ALA A 211 4.80 -5.03 10.74
C ALA A 211 5.30 -3.61 10.46
N ALA A 212 5.51 -2.80 11.50
CA ALA A 212 5.93 -1.40 11.37
C ALA A 212 7.28 -1.19 10.65
N GLN A 213 8.13 -2.23 10.63
CA GLN A 213 9.47 -2.21 10.03
C GLN A 213 9.54 -2.72 8.58
N LYS A 214 8.46 -3.30 8.04
CA LYS A 214 8.44 -3.72 6.62
C LYS A 214 8.26 -2.48 5.75
N ASP A 215 8.68 -2.58 4.49
CA ASP A 215 8.46 -1.53 3.50
C ASP A 215 6.95 -1.24 3.43
N ASN A 216 6.55 -0.09 3.97
CA ASN A 216 5.14 0.26 4.20
C ASN A 216 4.54 0.78 2.91
N THR A 217 4.76 0.11 1.80
CA THR A 217 4.12 0.45 0.53
C THR A 217 2.75 -0.21 0.47
N LEU A 218 1.77 0.43 -0.19
CA LEU A 218 0.45 -0.17 -0.44
C LEU A 218 0.56 -1.26 -1.53
N THR A 219 1.39 -2.28 -1.30
CA THR A 219 1.61 -3.39 -2.24
C THR A 219 0.75 -4.60 -1.86
N PRO A 220 0.14 -5.33 -2.82
CA PRO A 220 -0.74 -6.45 -2.50
C PRO A 220 -0.07 -7.68 -1.85
N ALA A 221 1.26 -7.72 -1.67
CA ALA A 221 2.01 -8.88 -1.18
C ALA A 221 2.97 -8.50 -0.03
N PRO A 222 3.28 -9.38 0.96
CA PRO A 222 2.51 -10.44 1.59
C PRO A 222 1.95 -9.92 2.94
N HIS A 223 0.83 -9.20 2.91
CA HIS A 223 0.16 -8.74 4.13
C HIS A 223 -0.68 -9.84 4.81
N THR A 224 -0.28 -11.11 4.64
CA THR A 224 -0.96 -12.25 5.23
C THR A 224 -0.54 -12.45 6.67
N VAL A 225 -1.48 -12.91 7.48
CA VAL A 225 -1.32 -13.20 8.91
C VAL A 225 -1.99 -14.50 9.26
N SER A 226 -1.60 -15.09 10.38
CA SER A 226 -2.35 -16.16 11.03
C SER A 226 -3.14 -15.59 12.21
N LEU A 227 -4.38 -16.03 12.38
CA LEU A 227 -5.28 -15.59 13.44
C LEU A 227 -5.55 -16.76 14.38
N LYS A 228 -5.10 -16.65 15.62
CA LYS A 228 -5.24 -17.72 16.61
C LYS A 228 -6.21 -17.30 17.70
N ALA A 229 -7.14 -18.19 18.02
CA ALA A 229 -8.00 -18.02 19.18
C ALA A 229 -7.22 -18.33 20.46
N GLU A 230 -7.30 -17.42 21.41
CA GLU A 230 -6.67 -17.51 22.73
C GLU A 230 -7.72 -17.74 23.81
N THR A 231 -7.24 -18.09 25.00
CA THR A 231 -8.08 -18.12 26.20
C THR A 231 -8.73 -16.76 26.45
N GLY A 232 -9.98 -16.77 26.91
CA GLY A 232 -10.76 -15.56 27.15
C GLY A 232 -11.43 -14.97 25.90
N GLY A 233 -11.44 -15.68 24.77
CA GLY A 233 -12.18 -15.28 23.57
C GLY A 233 -11.49 -14.18 22.75
N ARG A 234 -10.17 -14.01 22.91
CA ARG A 234 -9.36 -13.05 22.15
C ARG A 234 -8.79 -13.71 20.90
N ILE A 235 -8.70 -12.98 19.79
CA ILE A 235 -7.93 -13.38 18.61
C ILE A 235 -6.58 -12.66 18.62
N SER A 236 -5.49 -13.42 18.58
CA SER A 236 -4.12 -12.93 18.42
C SER A 236 -3.66 -13.06 16.97
N VAL A 237 -2.78 -12.16 16.54
CA VAL A 237 -2.23 -12.13 15.18
C VAL A 237 -0.78 -12.60 15.19
N TYR A 238 -0.43 -13.47 14.25
CA TYR A 238 0.89 -14.08 14.13
C TYR A 238 1.42 -13.94 12.70
N ASP A 239 2.75 -13.92 12.57
CA ASP A 239 3.39 -14.06 11.28
C ASP A 239 3.17 -15.49 10.76
N PRO A 240 2.68 -15.66 9.52
CA PRO A 240 2.24 -16.97 9.04
C PRO A 240 3.41 -17.92 8.70
N VAL A 241 4.65 -17.42 8.66
CA VAL A 241 5.84 -18.19 8.30
C VAL A 241 6.69 -18.46 9.55
N THR A 242 6.99 -17.41 10.31
CA THR A 242 7.84 -17.50 11.50
C THR A 242 7.07 -17.88 12.76
N HIS A 243 5.73 -17.78 12.72
CA HIS A 243 4.84 -17.98 13.87
C HIS A 243 5.16 -17.07 15.07
N ALA A 244 5.92 -15.99 14.84
CA ALA A 244 6.16 -14.97 15.84
C ALA A 244 4.87 -14.17 16.09
N PRO A 245 4.52 -13.88 17.35
CA PRO A 245 3.37 -13.03 17.63
C PRO A 245 3.63 -11.60 17.14
N TYR A 246 2.59 -10.99 16.59
CA TYR A 246 2.53 -9.55 16.47
C TYR A 246 2.05 -8.93 17.77
N ARG A 247 2.56 -7.75 18.09
CA ARG A 247 2.08 -6.92 19.19
C ARG A 247 1.52 -5.61 18.66
N PRO A 248 0.54 -5.00 19.35
CA PRO A 248 0.09 -3.66 19.02
C PRO A 248 1.25 -2.66 19.05
N LEU A 249 1.27 -1.79 18.04
CA LEU A 249 2.16 -0.64 17.97
C LEU A 249 2.08 0.22 19.25
N GLY A 250 3.22 0.63 19.80
CA GLY A 250 3.30 1.40 21.05
C GLY A 250 3.24 0.57 22.34
N SER A 251 2.95 -0.72 22.26
CA SER A 251 2.93 -1.64 23.42
C SER A 251 4.29 -2.30 23.65
N THR A 252 5.30 -1.52 24.05
CA THR A 252 6.70 -1.99 24.16
C THR A 252 6.95 -3.05 25.23
N GLN A 253 6.01 -3.25 26.17
CA GLN A 253 6.08 -4.27 27.21
C GLN A 253 5.61 -5.66 26.74
N GLN A 254 4.92 -5.74 25.60
CA GLN A 254 4.44 -7.00 25.04
C GLN A 254 5.52 -7.62 24.15
N THR A 255 5.61 -8.95 24.15
CA THR A 255 6.50 -9.70 23.24
C THR A 255 5.90 -9.72 21.83
N GLY A 256 6.74 -9.49 20.82
CA GLY A 256 6.34 -9.64 19.43
C GLY A 256 6.81 -8.50 18.54
N THR A 257 6.56 -8.65 17.24
CA THR A 257 6.87 -7.63 16.25
C THR A 257 5.80 -6.53 16.30
N PRO A 258 6.16 -5.24 16.44
CA PRO A 258 5.18 -4.15 16.42
C PRO A 258 4.45 -4.12 15.08
N ALA A 259 3.13 -4.09 15.14
CA ALA A 259 2.28 -4.07 13.96
C ALA A 259 1.01 -3.25 14.19
N ALA A 260 0.46 -2.76 13.09
CA ALA A 260 -0.77 -1.98 13.03
C ALA A 260 -1.39 -2.13 11.63
N ILE A 261 -2.61 -1.66 11.48
CA ILE A 261 -3.16 -1.33 10.17
C ILE A 261 -2.57 0.01 9.76
N LEU A 262 -1.72 0.02 8.72
CA LEU A 262 -1.06 1.23 8.23
C LEU A 262 -1.80 1.78 7.03
N MET A 263 -2.27 3.02 7.16
CA MET A 263 -3.15 3.68 6.19
C MET A 263 -2.38 4.63 5.28
N HIS A 264 -2.53 4.48 3.96
CA HIS A 264 -1.95 5.34 2.95
C HIS A 264 -3.03 6.21 2.31
N ARG A 265 -2.72 7.49 2.10
CA ARG A 265 -3.59 8.36 1.32
C ARG A 265 -3.65 7.88 -0.11
N LEU A 266 -4.85 7.92 -0.68
CA LEU A 266 -5.08 7.69 -2.10
C LEU A 266 -4.83 8.96 -2.93
N ASP A 267 -4.83 10.12 -2.28
CA ASP A 267 -4.59 11.40 -2.91
C ASP A 267 -3.10 11.79 -2.88
N ALA A 268 -2.64 12.37 -3.98
CA ALA A 268 -1.36 13.05 -4.04
C ALA A 268 -1.52 14.56 -3.78
N LYS A 269 -0.59 15.14 -3.03
CA LYS A 269 -0.53 16.59 -2.80
C LYS A 269 0.49 17.23 -3.74
N VAL A 270 0.03 18.08 -4.65
CA VAL A 270 0.90 18.86 -5.54
C VAL A 270 1.02 20.29 -4.99
N THR A 271 2.25 20.74 -4.77
CA THR A 271 2.55 22.12 -4.33
C THR A 271 3.50 22.76 -5.33
N VAL A 272 3.18 23.97 -5.79
CA VAL A 272 4.02 24.72 -6.73
C VAL A 272 4.73 25.87 -6.01
N ARG A 273 6.07 25.87 -6.06
CA ARG A 273 6.91 26.99 -5.61
C ARG A 273 7.36 27.79 -6.82
N ILE A 274 7.19 29.11 -6.77
CA ILE A 274 7.69 30.01 -7.80
C ILE A 274 8.68 30.98 -7.18
N GLU A 275 9.91 30.97 -7.69
CA GLU A 275 10.98 31.88 -7.26
C GLU A 275 11.52 32.65 -8.46
N PRO A 276 11.41 33.98 -8.48
CA PRO A 276 12.04 34.79 -9.53
C PRO A 276 13.56 34.59 -9.56
N SER A 277 14.11 34.33 -10.75
CA SER A 277 15.55 34.17 -10.98
C SER A 277 15.98 34.80 -12.31
N GLY A 278 17.29 34.95 -12.52
CA GLY A 278 17.89 35.51 -13.75
C GLY A 278 17.40 36.91 -14.11
N ALA A 279 17.16 37.14 -15.41
CA ALA A 279 16.75 38.44 -15.95
C ALA A 279 15.51 39.05 -15.27
N LEU A 280 14.56 38.22 -14.80
CA LEU A 280 13.39 38.70 -14.06
C LEU A 280 13.77 39.32 -12.71
N LYS A 281 14.79 38.79 -12.04
CA LYS A 281 15.32 39.32 -10.78
C LYS A 281 16.23 40.54 -11.00
N GLU A 282 16.94 40.57 -12.13
CA GLU A 282 17.97 41.57 -12.43
C GLU A 282 17.44 42.82 -13.13
N THR A 283 16.24 42.76 -13.73
CA THR A 283 15.65 43.89 -14.47
C THR A 283 14.78 44.77 -13.56
N PRO A 284 15.15 46.04 -13.30
CA PRO A 284 14.34 46.94 -12.49
C PRO A 284 12.94 47.13 -13.10
N GLY A 285 11.90 46.92 -12.28
CA GLY A 285 10.50 47.08 -12.70
C GLY A 285 9.87 45.86 -13.40
N ALA A 286 10.65 44.81 -13.71
CA ALA A 286 10.09 43.54 -14.17
C ALA A 286 9.35 42.84 -13.03
N SER A 287 8.22 42.22 -13.33
CA SER A 287 7.43 41.49 -12.34
C SER A 287 6.79 40.24 -12.94
N PHE A 288 6.65 39.22 -12.11
CA PHE A 288 5.88 38.02 -12.42
C PHE A 288 4.69 37.96 -11.47
N ARG A 289 3.51 37.69 -12.03
CA ARG A 289 2.29 37.48 -11.26
C ARG A 289 1.63 36.18 -11.68
N LEU A 290 1.53 35.24 -10.74
CA LEU A 290 0.73 34.03 -10.95
C LEU A 290 -0.76 34.40 -10.93
N LEU A 291 -1.43 34.25 -12.07
CA LEU A 291 -2.88 34.48 -12.20
C LEU A 291 -3.67 33.21 -11.86
N SER A 292 -3.21 32.07 -12.36
CA SER A 292 -3.85 30.78 -12.14
C SER A 292 -2.90 29.62 -12.44
N TRP A 293 -3.24 28.43 -11.95
CA TRP A 293 -2.57 27.18 -12.31
C TRP A 293 -3.59 26.03 -12.37
N GLN A 294 -3.19 24.91 -12.98
CA GLN A 294 -3.98 23.68 -13.05
C GLN A 294 -3.05 22.47 -13.12
N VAL A 295 -3.53 21.31 -12.72
CA VAL A 295 -2.88 20.02 -12.94
C VAL A 295 -3.45 19.41 -14.21
N LEU A 296 -2.58 19.02 -15.13
CA LEU A 296 -2.97 18.35 -16.37
C LEU A 296 -2.92 16.84 -16.18
N ASN A 297 -3.75 16.12 -16.92
CA ASN A 297 -3.79 14.65 -16.92
C ASN A 297 -3.94 14.04 -15.52
N THR A 298 -4.86 14.60 -14.73
CA THR A 298 -5.20 14.07 -13.41
C THR A 298 -5.98 12.76 -13.56
N PRO A 299 -5.55 11.66 -12.91
CA PRO A 299 -6.33 10.44 -12.85
C PRO A 299 -7.66 10.69 -12.13
N VAL A 300 -8.77 10.27 -12.73
CA VAL A 300 -10.11 10.51 -12.15
C VAL A 300 -10.48 9.45 -11.10
N SER A 301 -9.87 8.26 -11.15
CA SER A 301 -10.17 7.15 -10.26
C SER A 301 -8.90 6.47 -9.74
N GLU A 302 -8.97 5.89 -8.54
CA GLU A 302 -7.87 5.15 -7.91
C GLU A 302 -8.40 3.89 -7.21
N SER A 303 -7.63 2.80 -7.23
CA SER A 303 -8.01 1.56 -6.54
C SER A 303 -7.87 1.69 -5.04
N LEU A 304 -8.80 1.13 -4.27
CA LEU A 304 -8.67 1.11 -2.81
C LEU A 304 -7.68 0.02 -2.34
N TYR A 305 -7.58 -1.11 -3.03
CA TYR A 305 -6.92 -2.31 -2.51
C TYR A 305 -5.42 -2.41 -2.85
N GLY A 306 -4.82 -1.41 -3.51
CA GLY A 306 -3.37 -1.40 -3.77
C GLY A 306 -2.96 -0.32 -4.77
N THR A 307 -1.75 0.21 -4.64
CA THR A 307 -1.15 1.13 -5.60
C THR A 307 -0.42 0.34 -6.68
N ASN A 308 -0.43 0.83 -7.92
CA ASN A 308 0.28 0.23 -9.06
C ASN A 308 -0.21 -1.16 -9.53
N LEU A 309 -1.39 -1.62 -9.12
CA LEU A 309 -2.09 -2.59 -9.95
C LEU A 309 -2.39 -1.87 -11.27
N PRO A 310 -1.92 -2.36 -12.44
CA PRO A 310 -2.27 -1.71 -13.69
C PRO A 310 -3.79 -1.68 -13.76
N THR A 311 -4.38 -0.49 -13.63
CA THR A 311 -5.75 -0.26 -14.10
C THR A 311 -5.79 -0.87 -15.48
N GLN A 312 -6.63 -1.89 -15.68
CA GLN A 312 -6.69 -2.63 -16.93
C GLN A 312 -6.62 -1.64 -18.08
N THR A 313 -5.65 -1.83 -18.98
CA THR A 313 -5.33 -0.90 -20.06
C THR A 313 -6.62 -0.41 -20.74
N GLY A 314 -6.91 0.89 -20.64
CA GLY A 314 -8.14 1.49 -21.18
C GLY A 314 -9.25 1.83 -20.17
N LYS A 315 -9.09 1.56 -18.87
CA LYS A 315 -10.08 1.96 -17.83
C LYS A 315 -9.76 3.28 -17.11
N GLN A 316 -8.53 3.79 -17.22
CA GLN A 316 -8.15 5.02 -16.53
C GLN A 316 -8.51 6.24 -17.36
N THR A 317 -9.36 7.10 -16.80
CA THR A 317 -9.72 8.39 -17.39
C THR A 317 -8.81 9.47 -16.82
N TYR A 318 -8.28 10.30 -17.71
CA TYR A 318 -7.44 11.45 -17.35
C TYR A 318 -8.13 12.73 -17.79
N LEU A 319 -8.26 13.67 -16.87
CA LEU A 319 -8.89 14.97 -17.10
C LEU A 319 -8.04 16.07 -16.45
N ASN A 320 -8.27 17.32 -16.83
CA ASN A 320 -7.55 18.44 -16.20
C ASN A 320 -8.26 18.85 -14.92
N SER A 321 -7.51 19.27 -13.90
CA SER A 321 -8.09 19.85 -12.71
C SER A 321 -8.81 21.16 -13.03
N LYS A 322 -9.69 21.60 -12.13
CA LYS A 322 -10.21 22.97 -12.16
C LYS A 322 -9.06 23.99 -12.14
N LEU A 323 -9.26 25.10 -12.83
CA LEU A 323 -8.37 26.26 -12.80
C LEU A 323 -8.37 26.88 -11.39
N PHE A 324 -7.22 26.87 -10.72
CA PHE A 324 -7.03 27.51 -9.42
C PHE A 324 -6.74 29.00 -9.63
N THR A 325 -7.67 29.87 -9.25
CA THR A 325 -7.50 31.32 -9.34
C THR A 325 -6.99 31.89 -8.02
N THR A 326 -5.94 32.71 -8.05
CA THR A 326 -5.59 33.53 -6.88
C THR A 326 -6.59 34.70 -6.83
N GLY A 327 -7.43 34.73 -5.80
CA GLY A 327 -8.57 35.67 -5.73
C GLY A 327 -8.15 37.15 -5.87
N PRO A 328 -9.03 38.03 -6.37
CA PRO A 328 -8.74 39.46 -6.42
C PRO A 328 -8.79 40.06 -5.01
N HIS A 329 -7.68 40.64 -4.54
CA HIS A 329 -7.72 41.44 -3.31
C HIS A 329 -8.59 42.70 -3.50
N PRO A 330 -9.34 43.13 -2.47
CA PRO A 330 -10.09 44.38 -2.51
C PRO A 330 -9.10 45.52 -2.75
N ARG A 331 -9.42 46.39 -3.72
CA ARG A 331 -8.67 47.61 -3.98
C ARG A 331 -8.51 48.36 -2.66
N ARG A 332 -7.25 48.55 -2.21
CA ARG A 332 -6.92 49.56 -1.20
C ARG A 332 -7.55 50.87 -1.68
N ARG A 333 -8.60 51.34 -1.00
CA ARG A 333 -9.00 52.75 -1.08
C ARG A 333 -7.78 53.53 -0.63
N ARG A 334 -7.13 54.22 -1.57
CA ARG A 334 -6.22 55.31 -1.23
C ARG A 334 -7.07 56.34 -0.48
N GLN A 335 -6.75 56.57 0.78
CA GLN A 335 -7.07 57.83 1.44
C GLN A 335 -6.05 58.87 0.99
#